data_AF-A0A932PDZ6-F1
#
_entry.id   AF-A0A932PDZ6-F1
#
_cell.length_a   1.000
_cell.length_b   1.000
_cell.length_c   1.000
_cell.angle_alpha   90.00
_cell.angle_beta   90.00
_cell.angle_gamma   90.00
#
_symmetry.space_group_name_H-M   'P 1'
#
loop_
_entity.id
_entity.type
_entity.pdbx_description
1 polymer ?
#
loop_
_entity_poly.entity_id
_entity_poly.type
_entity_poly.pdbx_seq_one_letter_code
_entity_poly.pdbx_strand_id
1 'polypeptide(L)' 'MRDKLVEYLLGSLEIEETVRVDQALRIDFEMRSQLEVLSLALAPLEALRKDVDAPDGLASRTCQRLRAARQGQQPA' A
#
# COMPACT_ATOMS: atom_id res chain seq x y z
N MET A 1 6.44 10.41 11.71
CA MET A 1 5.83 11.10 10.54
C MET A 1 6.52 10.74 9.23
N ARG A 2 7.86 10.75 9.15
CA ARG A 2 8.60 10.32 7.95
C ARG A 2 8.24 8.90 7.49
N ASP A 3 8.12 7.95 8.42
CA ASP A 3 7.74 6.57 8.10
C ASP A 3 6.36 6.48 7.45
N LYS A 4 5.40 7.31 7.89
CA LYS A 4 4.06 7.39 7.29
C LYS A 4 4.08 7.93 5.85
N LEU A 5 5.01 8.82 5.51
CA LEU A 5 5.18 9.28 4.12
C LEU A 5 5.77 8.17 3.23
N VAL A 6 6.66 7.34 3.77
CA VAL A 6 7.18 6.18 3.05
C VAL A 6 6.09 5.13 2.84
N GLU A 7 5.33 4.78 3.88
CA GLU A 7 4.17 3.88 3.78
C GLU A 7 3.13 4.40 2.78
N TYR A 8 2.89 5.72 2.78
CA TYR A 8 2.03 6.39 1.81
C TYR A 8 2.54 6.23 0.37
N LEU A 9 3.83 6.46 0.11
CA LEU A 9 4.43 6.30 -1.22
C LEU A 9 4.41 4.85 -1.71
N LEU A 10 4.53 3.88 -0.80
CA LEU A 10 4.50 2.45 -1.12
C LEU A 10 3.08 1.88 -1.20
N GLY A 11 2.04 2.69 -0.94
CA GLY A 11 0.65 2.25 -0.95
C GLY A 11 0.33 1.21 0.15
N SER A 12 1.07 1.24 1.25
CA SER A 12 0.92 0.28 2.36
C SER A 12 0.07 0.80 3.52
N LEU A 13 -0.47 2.01 3.40
CA LEU A 13 -1.37 2.60 4.39
C LEU A 13 -2.79 2.07 4.26
N GLU A 14 -3.48 1.94 5.39
CA GLU A 14 -4.92 1.75 5.38
C GLU A 14 -5.64 2.98 4.79
N ILE A 15 -6.88 2.79 4.33
CA ILE A 15 -7.65 3.84 3.65
C ILE A 15 -7.80 5.08 4.54
N GLU A 16 -8.11 4.88 5.82
CA GLU A 16 -8.30 5.96 6.79
C GLU A 16 -7.01 6.75 7.04
N GLU A 17 -5.87 6.07 7.05
CA GLU A 17 -4.55 6.70 7.22
C GLU A 17 -4.14 7.47 5.96
N THR A 18 -4.42 6.91 4.78
CA THR A 18 -4.19 7.56 3.49
C THR A 18 -4.93 8.90 3.44
N VAL A 19 -6.22 8.92 3.81
CA VAL A 19 -7.02 10.17 3.85
C VAL A 19 -6.44 11.20 4.81
N ARG A 20 -5.90 10.79 5.97
CA ARG A 20 -5.27 11.72 6.92
C ARG A 20 -3.98 12.31 6.35
N VAL A 21 -3.15 11.48 5.72
CA VAL A 21 -1.92 11.94 5.08
C VAL A 21 -2.23 12.89 3.93
N ASP A 22 -3.24 12.58 3.10
CA ASP A 22 -3.72 13.46 2.03
C ASP A 22 -4.15 14.83 2.55
N GLN A 23 -4.92 14.86 3.64
CA GLN A 23 -5.36 16.12 4.26
C GLN A 23 -4.16 16.93 4.78
N ALA A 24 -3.20 16.28 5.44
CA ALA A 24 -1.99 16.94 5.95
C ALA A 24 -1.14 17.53 4.81
N LEU A 25 -0.95 16.77 3.72
CA LEU A 25 -0.20 17.22 2.54
C LEU A 25 -0.80 18.47 1.88
N ARG A 26 -2.12 18.70 1.97
CA ARG A 26 -2.75 19.89 1.37
C ARG A 26 -2.36 21.19 2.07
N ILE A 27 -2.10 21.14 3.37
CA ILE A 27 -1.89 22.32 4.20
C ILE A 27 -0.43 22.47 4.64
N ASP A 28 0.30 21.37 4.79
CA ASP A 28 1.68 21.36 5.25
C ASP A 28 2.65 21.40 4.06
N PHE A 29 3.36 22.52 3.92
CA PHE A 29 4.37 22.70 2.88
C PHE A 29 5.65 21.90 3.16
N GLU A 30 6.06 21.78 4.42
CA GLU A 30 7.27 21.04 4.77
C GLU A 30 7.06 19.55 4.52
N MET A 31 5.91 19.02 4.89
CA MET A 31 5.55 17.62 4.67
C MET A 31 5.51 17.28 3.17
N ARG A 32 5.02 18.19 2.32
CA ARG A 32 5.09 18.05 0.85
C ARG A 32 6.52 18.01 0.34
N SER A 33 7.37 18.91 0.82
CA SER A 33 8.78 18.94 0.42
C SER A 33 9.50 17.64 0.83
N GLN A 34 9.22 17.11 2.02
CA GLN A 34 9.76 15.82 2.45
C GLN A 34 9.26 14.66 1.57
N LEU A 35 7.99 14.66 1.19
CA LEU A 35 7.41 13.68 0.27
C LEU A 35 8.08 13.73 -1.11
N GLU A 36 8.33 14.92 -1.66
CA GLU A 36 9.03 15.10 -2.94
C GLU A 36 10.46 14.54 -2.89
N VAL A 37 11.22 14.83 -1.83
CA VAL A 37 12.57 14.27 -1.65
C VAL A 37 12.54 12.74 -1.60
N LEU A 38 11.60 12.17 -0.84
CA LEU A 38 11.45 10.71 -0.75
C LEU A 38 11.04 10.10 -2.09
N SER A 39 10.11 10.72 -2.81
CA SER A 39 9.66 10.29 -4.13
C SER A 39 10.82 10.25 -5.13
N LEU A 40 11.65 11.30 -5.17
CA LEU A 40 12.83 11.35 -6.02
C LEU A 40 13.86 10.27 -5.65
N ALA A 41 14.07 10.03 -4.36
CA ALA A 41 14.99 9.01 -3.89
C ALA A 41 14.52 7.58 -4.23
N LEU A 42 13.21 7.35 -4.27
CA LEU A 42 12.60 6.04 -4.58
C LEU A 42 12.38 5.80 -6.07
N ALA A 43 12.36 6.84 -6.91
CA ALA A 43 12.14 6.73 -8.35
C ALA A 43 13.02 5.67 -9.06
N PRO A 44 14.32 5.48 -8.73
CA PRO A 44 15.13 4.42 -9.33
C PRO A 44 14.62 3.00 -9.02
N LEU A 45 13.95 2.79 -7.89
CA LEU A 45 13.38 1.50 -7.52
C LEU A 45 12.14 1.17 -8.36
N GLU A 46 11.38 2.18 -8.78
CA GLU A 46 10.24 1.99 -9.69
C GLU A 46 10.72 1.44 -11.04
N ALA A 47 11.89 1.89 -11.53
CA ALA A 47 12.48 1.33 -12.75
C ALA A 47 12.94 -0.13 -12.60
N LEU A 48 13.14 -0.60 -11.36
CA LEU A 48 13.48 -1.99 -11.05
C LEU A 48 12.25 -2.85 -10.76
N ARG A 49 11.05 -2.24 -10.69
CA ARG A 49 9.80 -2.96 -10.51
C ARG A 49 9.59 -3.86 -11.71
N LYS A 50 9.77 -5.15 -11.49
CA LYS A 50 9.44 -6.18 -12.47
C LYS A 50 7.98 -6.54 -12.27
N ASP A 51 7.18 -6.35 -13.32
CA ASP A 51 5.88 -7.01 -13.41
C ASP A 51 6.16 -8.51 -13.60
N VAL A 52 6.21 -9.22 -12.48
CA VAL A 52 6.30 -10.67 -12.47
C VAL A 52 4.88 -11.19 -12.53
N ASP A 53 4.58 -11.99 -13.55
CA ASP A 53 3.29 -12.65 -13.65
C ASP A 53 3.01 -13.44 -12.37
N ALA A 54 1.79 -13.31 -11.88
CA ALA A 54 1.34 -14.10 -10.74
C ALA A 54 1.44 -15.59 -11.10
N PRO A 55 1.94 -16.47 -10.20
CA PRO A 55 1.99 -17.89 -10.46
C PRO A 55 0.61 -18.45 -10.82
N ASP A 56 0.58 -19.39 -11.77
CA ASP A 56 -0.65 -20.00 -12.23
C ASP A 56 -1.52 -20.50 -11.07
N GLY A 57 -2.82 -20.23 -11.18
CA GLY A 57 -3.81 -20.63 -10.18
C GLY A 57 -3.65 -19.97 -8.80
N LEU A 58 -2.82 -18.93 -8.64
CA LEU A 58 -2.73 -18.18 -7.38
C LEU A 58 -4.11 -17.65 -6.96
N ALA A 59 -4.82 -16.97 -7.86
CA ALA A 59 -6.14 -16.42 -7.58
C ALA A 59 -7.14 -17.50 -7.12
N SER A 60 -7.20 -18.63 -7.83
CA SER A 60 -8.07 -19.76 -7.49
C SER A 60 -7.77 -20.32 -6.10
N ARG A 61 -6.48 -20.55 -5.78
CA ARG A 61 -6.04 -21.06 -4.48
C ARG A 61 -6.36 -20.08 -3.35
N THR A 62 -6.12 -18.78 -3.56
CA THR A 62 -6.44 -17.74 -2.57
C THR A 62 -7.95 -17.68 -2.31
N CYS A 63 -8.78 -17.66 -3.35
CA CYS A 63 -10.24 -17.66 -3.22
C CYS A 63 -10.75 -18.89 -2.47
N GLN A 64 -10.20 -20.08 -2.74
CA GLN A 64 -10.57 -21.30 -2.03
C GLN A 64 -10.26 -21.20 -0.53
N ARG A 65 -9.08 -20.68 -0.17
CA ARG A 65 -8.70 -20.47 1.24
C ARG A 65 -9.59 -19.45 1.94
N LEU A 66 -9.93 -18.35 1.27
CA LEU A 66 -10.84 -17.33 1.82
C LEU A 66 -12.26 -17.88 2.05
N ARG A 67 -12.77 -18.69 1.11
CA ARG A 67 -14.08 -19.36 1.29
C ARG A 67 -14.06 -20.32 2.48
N ALA A 68 -13.02 -21.14 2.59
CA ALA A 68 -12.87 -22.07 3.71
C ALA A 68 -12.77 -21.35 5.06
N ALA A 69 -12.00 -20.24 5.13
CA ALA A 69 -11.88 -19.42 6.33
C ALA A 69 -13.23 -18.82 6.78
N ARG A 70 -14.04 -18.36 5.82
CA ARG A 70 -15.37 -17.80 6.10
C ARG A 70 -16.37 -18.86 6.56
N GLN A 71 -16.31 -20.08 6.01
CA GLN A 71 -17.16 -21.20 6.42
C GLN A 71 -16.83 -21.72 7.82
N GLY A 72 -15.56 -21.62 8.26
CA GLY A 72 -15.15 -21.95 9.63
C GLY A 72 -15.45 -20.87 10.67
N GLN A 73 -15.85 -19.66 10.25
CA GLN A 73 -16.16 -18.52 11.12
C GLN A 73 -17.67 -18.27 11.28
N GLN A 74 -18.53 -19.18 10.84
CA GLN A 74 -19.97 -19.05 11.06
C GLN A 74 -20.29 -19.21 12.55
N PRO A 75 -20.79 -18.17 13.25
CA PRO A 75 -21.30 -18.33 14.61
C PRO A 75 -22.59 -19.16 14.54
N ALA A 76 -22.75 -20.05 15.53
CA ALA A 76 -23.97 -20.79 15.78
C ALA A 76 -25.15 -19.85 16.12
#